data_AF-A0AAV6ANS7-F1
#
_entry.id   AF-A0AAV6ANS7-F1
#
_cell.length_a   1.000
_cell.length_b   1.000
_cell.length_c   1.000
_cell.angle_alpha   90.00
_cell.angle_beta   90.00
_cell.angle_gamma   90.00
#
_symmetry.space_group_name_H-M   'P 1'
#
loop_
_entity.id
_entity.type
_entity.pdbx_description
1 polymer ?
#
loop_
_entity_poly.entity_id
_entity_poly.type
_entity_poly.pdbx_seq_one_letter_code
_entity_poly.pdbx_strand_id
1 'polypeptide(L)' 'MAEIIAFPRARTPDPDDLPEIDVITALDVAIRDLREIAAMSSGETRARAEACGSMLERTFHATLQSC' A
#
# COMPACT_ATOMS: atom_id res chain seq x y z
N MET A 1 -2.46 7.18 41.96
CA MET A 1 -2.21 8.01 40.77
C MET A 1 -1.92 7.07 39.62
N ALA A 2 -2.67 7.15 38.52
CA ALA A 2 -2.44 6.29 37.37
C ALA A 2 -1.37 6.92 36.48
N GLU A 3 -0.33 6.15 36.14
CA GLU A 3 0.71 6.56 35.21
C GLU A 3 0.19 6.37 33.78
N ILE A 4 0.13 7.45 33.00
CA ILE A 4 -0.29 7.42 31.60
C ILE A 4 0.96 7.15 30.76
N ILE A 5 1.08 5.95 30.21
CA ILE A 5 2.13 5.60 29.25
C ILE A 5 1.68 6.08 27.88
N ALA A 6 2.30 7.15 27.37
CA ALA A 6 2.08 7.62 26.01
C ALA A 6 2.77 6.65 25.04
N PHE A 7 2.00 6.04 24.14
CA PHE A 7 2.58 5.24 23.06
C PHE A 7 3.41 6.15 22.15
N PRO A 8 4.66 5.76 21.82
CA PRO A 8 5.45 6.49 20.83
C PRO A 8 4.64 6.54 19.53
N ARG A 9 4.42 7.76 19.00
CA ARG A 9 3.86 7.92 17.66
C ARG A 9 4.77 7.18 16.69
N ALA A 10 4.24 6.17 15.99
CA ALA A 10 4.96 5.50 14.92
C ALA A 10 5.45 6.58 13.96
N ARG A 11 6.78 6.67 13.80
CA ARG A 11 7.39 7.59 12.85
C ARG A 11 7.01 7.08 11.46
N THR A 12 6.43 7.95 10.63
CA THR A 12 6.28 7.62 9.21
C THR A 12 7.68 7.31 8.66
N PRO A 13 7.91 6.13 8.06
CA PRO A 13 9.21 5.78 7.52
C PRO A 13 9.67 6.85 6.53
N ASP A 14 10.93 7.25 6.62
CA ASP A 14 11.55 8.08 5.58
C ASP A 14 11.66 7.20 4.32
N PRO A 15 11.17 7.65 3.15
CA PRO A 15 11.33 6.89 1.91
C PRO A 15 12.79 6.55 1.59
N ASP A 16 13.76 7.35 2.05
CA ASP A 16 15.20 7.08 1.88
C ASP A 16 15.75 6.03 2.86
N ASP A 17 15.03 5.72 3.94
CA ASP A 17 15.39 4.68 4.92
C ASP A 17 14.69 3.33 4.62
N LEU A 18 13.87 3.26 3.56
CA LEU A 18 13.21 2.02 3.17
C LEU A 18 14.24 1.09 2.52
N PRO A 19 14.25 -0.21 2.90
CA PRO A 19 15.11 -1.17 2.22
C PRO A 19 14.79 -1.19 0.72
N GLU A 20 15.82 -1.35 -0.11
CA GLU A 20 15.61 -1.60 -1.54
C GLU A 20 14.78 -2.87 -1.69
N ILE A 21 13.52 -2.71 -2.08
CA ILE A 21 12.60 -3.80 -2.36
C ILE A 21 12.57 -4.06 -3.86
N ASP A 22 12.47 -5.34 -4.24
CA ASP A 22 12.28 -5.70 -5.64
C ASP A 22 10.89 -5.22 -6.13
N VAL A 23 10.78 -5.06 -7.45
CA VAL A 23 9.58 -4.52 -8.09
C VAL A 23 8.33 -5.35 -7.79
N ILE A 24 8.46 -6.67 -7.66
CA ILE A 24 7.32 -7.57 -7.39
C ILE A 24 6.81 -7.32 -5.98
N THR A 25 7.72 -7.23 -5.00
CA THR A 25 7.39 -6.87 -3.61
C THR A 25 6.74 -5.48 -3.53
N ALA A 26 7.28 -4.49 -4.24
CA ALA A 26 6.73 -3.13 -4.27
C ALA A 26 5.30 -3.09 -4.82
N LEU A 27 5.03 -3.86 -5.89
CA LEU A 27 3.70 -3.95 -6.48
C LEU A 27 2.69 -4.64 -5.55
N ASP A 28 3.10 -5.69 -4.84
CA ASP A 28 2.23 -6.38 -3.87
C ASP A 28 1.80 -5.43 -2.74
N VAL A 29 2.76 -4.68 -2.17
CA VAL A 29 2.49 -3.66 -1.16
C VAL A 29 1.56 -2.58 -1.69
N ALA A 30 1.80 -2.04 -2.89
CA ALA A 30 0.95 -1.01 -3.49
C ALA A 30 -0.49 -1.50 -3.73
N ILE A 31 -0.67 -2.75 -4.16
CA ILE A 31 -2.00 -3.34 -4.35
C ILE A 31 -2.73 -3.48 -3.01
N ARG A 32 -2.03 -3.92 -1.97
CA ARG A 32 -2.59 -4.01 -0.61
C ARG A 32 -3.02 -2.63 -0.10
N ASP A 33 -2.17 -1.63 -0.23
CA ASP A 33 -2.46 -0.27 0.22
C ASP A 33 -3.68 0.32 -0.51
N LEU A 34 -3.79 0.10 -1.83
CA LEU A 34 -4.95 0.55 -2.60
C LEU A 34 -6.25 -0.12 -2.16
N ARG A 35 -6.21 -1.39 -1.75
CA ARG A 35 -7.37 -2.09 -1.18
C ARG A 35 -7.75 -1.52 0.18
N GLU A 36 -6.78 -1.23 1.03
CA GLU A 36 -7.01 -0.59 2.34
C GLU A 36 -7.59 0.83 2.16
N ILE A 37 -7.03 1.63 1.25
CA ILE A 37 -7.54 2.97 0.89
C ILE A 37 -8.97 2.88 0.37
N ALA A 38 -9.26 1.94 -0.55
CA ALA A 38 -10.61 1.75 -1.10
C ALA A 38 -11.62 1.36 -0.02
N ALA A 39 -11.22 0.50 0.94
CA ALA A 39 -12.08 0.09 2.05
C ALA A 39 -12.43 1.24 3.00
N MET A 40 -11.52 2.20 3.18
CA MET A 40 -11.71 3.38 4.03
C MET A 40 -12.32 4.59 3.30
N SER A 41 -12.42 4.54 1.96
CA SER A 41 -12.86 5.65 1.12
C SER A 41 -14.27 5.45 0.57
N SER A 42 -14.87 6.52 0.05
CA SER A 42 -16.17 6.49 -0.63
C SER A 42 -16.15 7.32 -1.92
N GLY A 43 -17.18 7.12 -2.75
CA GLY A 43 -17.37 7.87 -3.99
C GLY A 43 -16.20 7.73 -4.97
N GLU A 44 -15.77 8.87 -5.53
CA GLU A 44 -14.74 8.94 -6.56
C GLU A 44 -13.38 8.40 -6.09
N THR A 45 -12.99 8.69 -4.85
CA THR A 45 -11.72 8.21 -4.28
C THR A 45 -11.66 6.69 -4.24
N ARG A 46 -12.76 6.04 -3.83
CA ARG A 46 -12.86 4.58 -3.82
C ARG A 46 -12.78 4.03 -5.24
N ALA A 47 -13.57 4.57 -6.16
CA ALA A 47 -13.57 4.12 -7.56
C ALA A 47 -12.18 4.26 -8.20
N ARG A 48 -11.45 5.33 -7.89
CA ARG A 48 -10.10 5.57 -8.41
C ARG A 48 -9.08 4.61 -7.81
N ALA A 49 -9.16 4.31 -6.52
CA ALA A 49 -8.30 3.33 -5.86
C ALA A 49 -8.53 1.92 -6.44
N GLU A 50 -9.79 1.52 -6.62
CA GLU A 50 -10.15 0.22 -7.23
C GLU A 50 -9.65 0.12 -8.69
N ALA A 51 -9.83 1.18 -9.50
CA ALA A 51 -9.36 1.20 -10.88
C ALA A 51 -7.83 1.14 -10.98
N CYS A 52 -7.12 1.86 -10.11
CA CYS A 52 -5.67 1.83 -10.03
C CYS A 52 -5.17 0.42 -9.64
N GLY A 53 -5.76 -0.17 -8.59
CA GLY A 53 -5.40 -1.51 -8.12
C GLY A 53 -5.60 -2.55 -9.21
N SER A 54 -6.74 -2.50 -9.92
CA SER A 54 -7.03 -3.42 -11.02
C SER A 54 -6.03 -3.29 -12.18
N MET A 55 -5.54 -2.09 -12.48
CA MET A 55 -4.49 -1.89 -13.49
C MET A 55 -3.17 -2.56 -13.05
N LEU A 56 -2.75 -2.34 -11.80
CA LEU A 56 -1.53 -2.91 -11.25
C LEU A 56 -1.58 -4.44 -11.18
N GLU A 57 -2.70 -5.02 -10.75
CA GLU A 57 -2.89 -6.48 -10.70
C GLU A 57 -2.74 -7.13 -12.07
N ARG A 58 -3.31 -6.52 -13.13
CA ARG A 58 -3.15 -7.02 -14.51
C ARG A 58 -1.70 -6.96 -14.96
N THR A 59 -1.00 -5.86 -14.70
CA THR A 59 0.42 -5.71 -15.06
C THR A 59 1.29 -6.68 -14.28
N PHE A 60 1.03 -6.86 -12.99
CA PHE A 60 1.74 -7.81 -12.14
C PHE A 60 1.62 -9.23 -12.68
N HIS A 61 0.40 -9.68 -12.96
CA HIS A 61 0.15 -11.00 -13.50
C HIS A 61 0.80 -11.20 -14.88
N ALA A 62 0.72 -10.20 -15.77
CA ALA A 62 1.38 -10.26 -17.07
C ALA A 62 2.91 -10.34 -16.96
N THR A 63 3.49 -9.66 -15.97
CA THR A 63 4.94 -9.69 -15.70
C THR A 63 5.38 -11.07 -15.22
N LEU A 64 4.63 -11.68 -14.28
CA LEU A 64 4.91 -13.03 -13.80
C LEU A 64 4.80 -14.10 -14.89
N GLN A 65 3.94 -13.90 -15.90
CA GLN A 65 3.79 -14.81 -17.04
C GLN A 65 4.82 -14.63 -18.16
N SER A 66 5.59 -13.54 -18.13
CA SER A 66 6.59 -13.21 -19.16
C SER A 66 8.03 -13.60 -18.74
N CYS A 67 8.19 -14.17 -17.55
CA CYS A 67 9.43 -14.74 -17.01
C CYS A 67 9.45 -16.26 -17.18
#